data_AF-A0A4Y2IRI4-F1
#
_entry.id   AF-A0A4Y2IRI4-F1
#
_cell.length_a   1.000
_cell.length_b   1.000
_cell.length_c   1.000
_cell.angle_alpha   90.00
_cell.angle_beta   90.00
_cell.angle_gamma   90.00
#
_symmetry.space_group_name_H-M   'P 1'
#
loop_
_entity.id
_entity.type
_entity.pdbx_description
1 polymer ?
#
loop_
_entity_poly.entity_id
_entity_poly.type
_entity_poly.pdbx_seq_one_letter_code
_entity_poly.pdbx_strand_id
1 'polypeptide(L)'
;MDDNARPQRSVVLEDYLEGHGFERMEWPAQSPDLNPIEHLRDYLGRQVAALSPPTRSLDELEQGLLRVWSSLPISVSDNLIDSMESRCRQCIQVRGGHIPY
;
A
#
# COMPACT_ATOMS: atom_id res chain seq x y z
N MET A 1 1.47 4.20 -9.72
CA MET A 1 2.08 2.99 -9.13
C MET A 1 0.94 2.03 -8.80
N ASP A 2 1.04 0.79 -9.25
CA ASP A 2 0.08 -0.30 -8.99
C ASP A 2 0.84 -1.64 -8.96
N ASP A 3 0.19 -2.74 -8.55
CA ASP A 3 0.81 -4.05 -8.34
C ASP A 3 0.71 -4.99 -9.56
N ASN A 4 0.37 -4.46 -10.74
CA ASN A 4 0.15 -5.21 -11.97
C ASN A 4 -0.95 -6.27 -11.90
N ALA A 5 -1.93 -6.14 -11.00
CA ALA A 5 -3.07 -7.04 -10.99
C ALA A 5 -3.78 -7.04 -12.35
N ARG A 6 -4.33 -8.18 -12.80
CA ARG A 6 -4.95 -8.27 -14.14
C ARG A 6 -5.97 -7.16 -14.46
N PRO A 7 -6.86 -6.75 -13.54
CA PRO A 7 -7.77 -5.63 -13.80
C PRO A 7 -7.06 -4.30 -14.05
N GLN A 8 -5.89 -4.08 -13.43
CA GLN A 8 -5.08 -2.88 -13.63
C GLN A 8 -4.37 -2.87 -14.99
N ARG A 9 -4.23 -4.03 -15.63
CA ARG A 9 -3.68 -4.16 -16.99
C ARG A 9 -4.78 -4.32 -18.05
N SER A 10 -6.00 -3.89 -17.73
CA SER A 10 -7.08 -3.86 -18.71
C SER A 10 -6.92 -2.68 -19.67
N VAL A 11 -7.29 -2.88 -20.93
CA VAL A 11 -7.28 -1.84 -21.97
C VAL A 11 -8.07 -0.60 -21.53
N VAL A 12 -9.22 -0.80 -20.88
CA VAL A 12 -10.06 0.28 -20.37
C VAL A 12 -9.31 1.17 -19.38
N LEU A 13 -8.50 0.58 -18.49
CA LEU A 13 -7.70 1.38 -17.56
C LEU A 13 -6.49 2.03 -18.25
N GLU A 14 -5.88 1.35 -19.22
CA GLU A 14 -4.78 1.92 -20.02
C GLU A 14 -5.23 3.17 -20.79
N ASP A 15 -6.35 3.07 -21.52
CA ASP A 15 -6.95 4.21 -22.24
C ASP A 15 -7.30 5.36 -21.29
N TYR A 16 -7.81 5.04 -20.09
CA TYR A 16 -8.13 6.04 -19.08
C TYR A 16 -6.87 6.77 -18.58
N LEU A 17 -5.80 6.05 -18.26
CA LEU A 17 -4.56 6.65 -17.79
C LEU A 17 -3.91 7.52 -18.87
N GLU A 18 -3.85 7.02 -20.12
CA GLU A 18 -3.31 7.77 -21.26
C GLU A 18 -4.12 9.05 -21.52
N GLY A 19 -5.46 8.94 -21.55
CA GLY A 19 -6.36 10.07 -21.78
C GLY A 19 -6.29 11.16 -20.70
N HIS A 20 -5.80 10.83 -19.50
CA HIS A 20 -5.62 11.79 -18.40
C HIS A 20 -4.14 12.15 -18.15
N GLY A 21 -3.22 11.66 -18.98
CA GLY A 21 -1.79 11.96 -18.86
C GLY A 21 -1.12 11.36 -17.62
N PHE A 22 -1.67 10.26 -17.08
CA PHE A 22 -1.06 9.56 -15.96
C PHE A 22 -0.01 8.55 -16.45
N GLU A 23 1.24 8.75 -16.04
CA GLU A 23 2.30 7.79 -16.31
C GLU A 23 2.24 6.61 -15.32
N ARG A 24 2.33 5.39 -15.86
CA ARG A 24 2.44 4.18 -15.04
C ARG A 24 3.91 3.88 -14.76
N MET A 25 4.22 3.77 -13.47
CA MET A 25 5.51 3.25 -13.00
C MET A 25 5.63 1.76 -13.30
N GLU A 26 6.78 1.32 -13.81
CA GLU A 26 7.09 -0.11 -13.94
C GLU A 26 7.18 -0.75 -12.56
N TRP A 27 6.53 -1.91 -12.40
CA TRP A 27 6.47 -2.61 -11.12
C TRP A 27 6.94 -4.07 -11.27
N PRO A 28 7.86 -4.56 -10.43
CA PRO A 28 8.25 -5.97 -10.44
C PRO A 28 7.12 -6.87 -9.92
N ALA A 29 6.96 -8.04 -10.53
CA ALA A 29 5.99 -9.03 -10.06
C ALA A 29 6.37 -9.53 -8.65
N GLN A 30 5.35 -9.89 -7.86
CA GLN A 30 5.53 -10.52 -6.53
C GLN A 30 6.41 -9.71 -5.55
N SER A 31 6.37 -8.38 -5.62
CA SER A 31 7.16 -7.49 -4.75
C SER A 31 6.27 -6.66 -3.80
N PRO A 32 5.55 -7.30 -2.85
CA PRO A 32 4.71 -6.58 -1.88
C PRO A 32 5.55 -5.78 -0.87
N ASP A 33 6.78 -6.20 -0.61
CA ASP A 33 7.79 -5.57 0.24
C ASP A 33 8.23 -4.19 -0.27
N LEU A 34 8.12 -3.97 -1.58
CA LEU A 34 8.34 -2.67 -2.20
C LEU A 34 7.09 -1.80 -2.23
N ASN A 35 5.88 -2.32 -2.01
CA ASN A 35 4.65 -1.55 -2.20
C ASN A 35 4.24 -0.80 -0.91
N PRO A 36 4.33 0.55 -0.84
CA PRO A 36 3.99 1.30 0.38
C PRO A 36 2.56 1.06 0.89
N ILE A 37 1.61 0.78 -0.02
CA ILE A 37 0.22 0.58 0.39
C ILE A 37 0.04 -0.69 1.22
N GLU A 38 0.86 -1.72 0.99
CA GLU A 38 0.81 -2.96 1.78
C GLU A 38 1.24 -2.68 3.23
N HIS A 39 2.22 -1.80 3.43
CA HIS A 39 2.64 -1.34 4.76
C HIS A 39 1.58 -0.47 5.44
N LEU A 40 0.94 0.41 4.67
CA LEU A 40 -0.15 1.22 5.20
C LEU A 40 -1.35 0.35 5.62
N ARG A 41 -1.69 -0.67 4.84
CA ARG A 41 -2.79 -1.60 5.14
C ARG A 41 -2.55 -2.40 6.41
N ASP A 42 -1.35 -2.96 6.61
CA ASP A 42 -0.99 -3.64 7.85
C ASP A 42 -1.01 -2.69 9.05
N TYR A 43 -0.46 -1.47 8.90
CA TYR A 43 -0.54 -0.46 9.96
C TYR A 43 -1.99 -0.20 10.36
N LEU A 44 -2.88 0.08 9.40
CA LEU A 44 -4.31 0.28 9.65
C LEU A 44 -4.96 -0.93 10.31
N GLY A 45 -4.66 -2.14 9.82
CA GLY A 45 -5.16 -3.39 10.39
C GLY A 45 -4.78 -3.55 11.86
N ARG A 46 -3.52 -3.25 12.22
CA ARG A 46 -3.04 -3.27 13.60
C ARG A 46 -3.72 -2.23 14.48
N GLN A 47 -3.89 -1.00 13.97
CA GLN A 47 -4.59 0.06 14.71
C GLN A 47 -6.05 -0.29 14.98
N VAL A 48 -6.75 -0.85 14.00
CA VAL A 48 -8.14 -1.32 14.15
C VAL A 48 -8.23 -2.50 15.11
N ALA A 49 -7.32 -3.47 15.02
CA ALA A 49 -7.27 -4.61 15.94
C ALA A 49 -6.98 -4.19 17.40
N ALA A 50 -6.30 -3.07 17.60
CA ALA A 50 -6.01 -2.50 18.91
C ALA A 50 -7.17 -1.67 19.51
N LEU A 51 -8.26 -1.45 18.77
CA LEU A 51 -9.43 -0.73 19.28
C LEU A 51 -10.05 -1.46 20.48
N SER A 52 -10.52 -0.66 21.44
CA SER A 52 -11.21 -1.15 22.63
C SER A 52 -12.59 -0.48 22.76
N PRO A 53 -13.69 -1.26 22.80
CA PRO A 53 -13.72 -2.72 22.65
C PRO A 53 -13.32 -3.18 21.23
N PRO A 54 -12.86 -4.43 21.05
CA PRO A 54 -12.60 -4.98 19.73
C PRO A 54 -13.85 -4.95 18.86
N THR A 55 -13.69 -4.72 17.55
CA THR A 55 -14.78 -4.73 16.56
C THR A 55 -15.40 -6.12 16.45
N ARG A 56 -16.73 -6.23 16.51
CA ARG A 56 -17.50 -7.49 16.51
C ARG A 56 -18.48 -7.63 15.35
N SER A 57 -18.63 -6.59 14.53
CA SER A 57 -19.49 -6.58 13.34
C SER A 57 -18.78 -5.90 12.17
N LEU A 58 -19.32 -6.07 10.96
CA LEU A 58 -18.83 -5.36 9.77
C LEU A 58 -19.01 -3.84 9.92
N ASP A 59 -20.14 -3.40 10.49
CA ASP A 59 -20.39 -1.97 10.71
C ASP A 59 -19.38 -1.36 11.71
N GLU A 60 -19.06 -2.08 12.78
CA GLU A 60 -18.04 -1.64 13.75
C GLU A 60 -16.65 -1.62 13.12
N LEU A 61 -16.34 -2.60 12.24
CA LEU A 61 -15.08 -2.65 11.51
C LEU A 61 -14.94 -1.47 10.54
N GLU A 62 -15.99 -1.16 9.78
CA GLU A 62 -16.02 -0.02 8.85
C GLU A 62 -15.83 1.31 9.60
N GLN A 63 -16.59 1.53 10.68
CA GLN A 63 -16.46 2.73 11.50
C GLN A 63 -15.08 2.83 12.17
N GLY A 64 -14.54 1.70 12.62
CA GLY A 64 -13.18 1.60 13.17
C GLY A 64 -12.13 2.01 12.15
N LEU A 65 -12.22 1.48 10.92
CA LEU A 65 -11.32 1.82 9.81
C LEU A 65 -11.39 3.31 9.45
N LEU A 66 -12.59 3.88 9.31
CA LEU A 66 -12.76 5.30 9.01
C LEU A 66 -12.18 6.21 10.11
N ARG A 67 -12.34 5.83 11.38
CA ARG A 67 -11.78 6.57 12.52
C ARG A 67 -10.26 6.50 12.54
N VAL A 68 -9.68 5.31 12.37
CA VAL A 68 -8.23 5.12 12.32
C VAL A 68 -7.63 5.86 11.13
N TRP A 69 -8.25 5.75 9.96
CA TRP A 69 -7.81 6.43 8.75
C TRP A 69 -7.81 7.95 8.90
N SER A 70 -8.90 8.52 9.43
CA SER A 70 -9.01 9.98 9.64
C SER A 70 -8.07 10.53 10.72
N SER A 71 -7.56 9.69 11.61
CA SER A 71 -6.56 10.05 12.62
C SER A 71 -5.14 9.63 12.26
N LEU A 72 -4.92 9.06 11.07
CA LEU A 72 -3.62 8.60 10.62
C LEU A 72 -2.66 9.80 10.49
N PRO A 73 -1.55 9.83 11.25
CA PRO A 73 -0.57 10.90 11.11
C PRO A 73 0.04 10.87 9.71
N ILE A 74 0.10 12.01 9.02
CA ILE A 74 0.70 12.12 7.68
C ILE A 74 2.14 11.58 7.68
N SER A 75 2.86 11.75 8.79
CA SER A 75 4.21 11.21 8.98
C SER A 75 4.31 9.69 8.78
N VAL A 76 3.23 8.93 9.00
CA VAL A 76 3.21 7.48 8.68
C VAL A 76 3.38 7.28 7.18
N SER A 77 2.62 8.01 6.37
CA SER A 77 2.73 7.97 4.91
C SER A 77 4.07 8.52 4.42
N ASP A 78 4.53 9.65 4.97
CA ASP A 78 5.80 10.27 4.60
C ASP A 78 6.96 9.32 4.87
N ASN A 79 7.02 8.71 6.06
CA ASN A 79 8.06 7.74 6.40
C ASN A 79 8.08 6.52 5.46
N LEU A 80 6.91 6.07 5.00
CA LEU A 80 6.84 4.97 4.03
C LEU A 80 7.42 5.39 2.68
N ILE A 81 7.06 6.58 2.19
CA ILE A 81 7.57 7.15 0.94
C ILE A 81 9.09 7.36 1.04
N ASP A 82 9.57 8.01 2.10
CA ASP A 82 10.98 8.31 2.34
C ASP A 82 11.83 7.03 2.46
N SER A 83 11.24 5.93 2.95
CA SER A 83 11.93 4.65 3.07
C SER A 83 12.15 3.92 1.73
N MET A 84 11.48 4.34 0.64
CA MET A 84 11.48 3.62 -0.63
C MET A 84 12.87 3.46 -1.24
N GLU A 85 13.71 4.49 -1.18
CA GLU A 85 15.08 4.40 -1.68
C GLU A 85 15.88 3.31 -0.95
N SER A 86 15.73 3.24 0.37
CA SER A 86 16.39 2.22 1.20
C SER A 86 15.88 0.81 0.87
N ARG A 87 14.57 0.64 0.67
CA ARG A 87 13.96 -0.65 0.30
C ARG A 87 14.42 -1.13 -1.06
N CYS A 88 14.42 -0.26 -2.06
CA CYS A 88 14.95 -0.56 -3.38
C CYS A 88 16.44 -0.98 -3.31
N ARG A 89 17.24 -0.27 -2.50
CA ARG A 89 18.66 -0.63 -2.28
C ARG A 89 18.80 -2.02 -1.64
N GLN A 90 17.99 -2.34 -0.64
CA GLN A 90 17.99 -3.68 -0.03
C GLN A 90 17.60 -4.76 -1.04
N CYS A 91 16.56 -4.53 -1.84
CA CYS A 91 16.10 -5.47 -2.87
C CYS A 91 17.22 -5.75 -3.89
N ILE A 92 17.94 -4.70 -4.31
CA ILE A 92 19.11 -4.84 -5.18
C ILE A 92 20.22 -5.66 -4.50
N GLN A 93 20.51 -5.41 -3.21
CA GLN A 93 21.54 -6.16 -2.45
C GLN A 93 21.21 -7.65 -2.36
N VAL A 94 19.93 -8.00 -2.20
CA VAL A 94 19.47 -9.40 -2.21
C VAL A 94 19.12 -9.92 -3.61
N ARG A 95 19.52 -9.19 -4.67
CA ARG A 95 19.35 -9.57 -6.09
C ARG A 95 17.90 -9.85 -6.49
N GLY A 96 16.97 -9.00 -6.04
CA GLY A 96 15.54 -9.17 -6.30
C GLY A 96 14.85 -10.18 -5.36
N GLY A 97 15.57 -10.71 -4.36
CA GLY A 97 14.98 -11.49 -3.28
C GLY A 97 14.11 -10.65 -2.34
N HIS A 98 13.40 -11.34 -1.46
CA HIS A 98 12.54 -10.75 -0.43
C HIS A 98 13.35 -9.89 0.56
N ILE A 99 12.88 -8.67 0.83
CA ILE A 99 13.40 -7.83 1.92
C ILE A 99 12.50 -7.88 3.16
N PRO A 100 13.05 -7.71 4.37
CA PRO A 100 12.23 -7.69 5.58
C PRO A 100 11.15 -6.61 5.55
N TYR A 101 9.97 -7.00 6.05
CA TYR A 101 8.78 -6.17 6.20
C TYR A 101 8.73 -5.48 7.57
#